data_AF-A0A9D0QVX5-F1
#
_entry.id   AF-A0A9D0QVX5-F1
#
_cell.length_a   1.000
_cell.length_b   1.000
_cell.length_c   1.000
_cell.angle_alpha   90.00
_cell.angle_beta   90.00
_cell.angle_gamma   90.00
#
_symmetry.space_group_name_H-M   'P 1'
#
loop_
_entity.id
_entity.type
_entity.pdbx_description
1 polymer ?
#
loop_
_entity_poly.entity_id
_entity_poly.type
_entity_poly.pdbx_seq_one_letter_code
_entity_poly.pdbx_strand_id
1 'polypeptide(L)'
;LYEWLFQLRNKRKAAGQLDLVRHRPVLHTSRMYPAETGCTTLVMPLITELRNSNSVLVYDLRQNPEPFLELEVDVLHDRLFTRSEDLPEGMSRLPVKSVKINKCPALAPRNTLDEAAIERIAIDLDACDRHYKLLSANSDFMQRVAQAYDRRAFVPAEDVELALYDGFLNDADRNRLARVRAASPQKLASTDFNFQDKRLPELLFRYRARNWPETLSAQELQRWEQFRCQRVCNGMGGNTLGLNEYSERIAQLRKEREGDREARRCLDALDEWGASLGDCRTQDDFSG
;
A
#
# COMPACT_ATOMS: atom_id res chain seq x y z
N LEU A 1 -11.13 -21.15 17.40
CA LEU A 1 -10.23 -20.23 16.68
C LEU A 1 -10.73 -19.84 15.29
N TYR A 2 -10.99 -20.79 14.38
CA TYR A 2 -11.41 -20.49 12.99
C TYR A 2 -12.63 -19.56 12.93
N GLU A 3 -13.73 -19.93 13.60
CA GLU A 3 -14.97 -19.15 13.58
C GLU A 3 -14.77 -17.72 14.11
N TRP A 4 -13.98 -17.56 15.17
CA TRP A 4 -13.62 -16.26 15.73
C TRP A 4 -12.95 -15.36 14.68
N LEU A 5 -11.88 -15.85 14.05
CA LEU A 5 -11.16 -15.09 13.03
C LEU A 5 -12.03 -14.82 11.79
N PHE A 6 -12.88 -15.77 11.40
CA PHE A 6 -13.80 -15.61 10.28
C PHE A 6 -14.79 -14.46 10.53
N GLN A 7 -15.30 -14.32 11.75
CA GLN A 7 -16.21 -13.22 12.12
C GLN A 7 -15.52 -11.84 12.02
N LEU A 8 -14.21 -11.76 12.25
CA LEU A 8 -13.43 -10.51 12.15
C LEU A 8 -13.25 -10.00 10.72
N ARG A 9 -13.65 -10.77 9.70
CA ARG A 9 -13.83 -10.26 8.32
C ARG A 9 -14.88 -9.14 8.27
N ASN A 10 -15.83 -9.09 9.21
CA ASN A 10 -16.75 -7.98 9.35
C ASN A 10 -16.08 -6.82 10.10
N LYS A 11 -15.93 -5.67 9.44
CA LYS A 11 -15.27 -4.48 10.02
C LYS A 11 -15.86 -4.02 11.35
N ARG A 12 -17.17 -4.21 11.58
CA ARG A 12 -17.82 -3.84 12.85
C ARG A 12 -17.39 -4.76 13.99
N LYS A 13 -17.23 -6.06 13.72
CA LYS A 13 -16.74 -7.04 14.70
C LYS A 13 -15.27 -6.78 15.05
N ALA A 14 -14.44 -6.47 14.04
CA ALA A 14 -13.06 -6.05 14.23
C ALA A 14 -12.95 -4.75 15.04
N ALA A 15 -13.72 -3.72 14.69
CA ALA A 15 -13.76 -2.46 15.43
C ALA A 15 -14.19 -2.67 16.90
N GLY A 16 -15.12 -3.58 17.17
CA GLY A 16 -15.55 -3.91 18.53
C GLY A 16 -14.47 -4.54 19.42
N GLN A 17 -13.35 -5.00 18.85
CA GLN A 17 -12.19 -5.45 19.63
C GLN A 17 -11.28 -4.28 20.03
N LEU A 18 -11.36 -3.14 19.36
CA LEU A 18 -10.48 -1.98 19.59
C LEU A 18 -11.22 -0.94 20.42
N ASP A 19 -11.15 -1.08 21.74
CA ASP A 19 -11.78 -0.15 22.69
C ASP A 19 -10.97 1.14 22.80
N LEU A 20 -11.46 2.23 22.20
CA LEU A 20 -10.81 3.55 22.22
C LEU A 20 -11.20 4.41 23.42
N VAL A 21 -12.07 3.92 24.30
CA VAL A 21 -12.51 4.66 25.50
C VAL A 21 -11.69 4.21 26.70
N ARG A 22 -11.56 2.89 26.87
CA ARG A 22 -10.76 2.30 27.95
C ARG A 22 -9.39 1.83 27.48
N HIS A 23 -9.09 1.93 26.18
CA HIS A 23 -7.82 1.52 25.58
C HIS A 23 -7.41 0.09 25.90
N ARG A 24 -8.40 -0.82 26.05
CA ARG A 24 -8.16 -2.18 26.53
C ARG A 24 -7.16 -2.91 25.62
N PRO A 25 -6.07 -3.47 26.19
CA PRO A 25 -5.11 -4.20 25.39
C PRO A 25 -5.71 -5.45 24.73
N VAL A 26 -5.33 -5.69 23.48
CA VAL A 26 -5.76 -6.86 22.70
C VAL A 26 -4.58 -7.53 22.02
N LEU A 27 -4.69 -8.83 21.78
CA LEU A 27 -3.74 -9.53 20.93
C LEU A 27 -3.94 -9.12 19.48
N HIS A 28 -2.83 -8.90 18.79
CA HIS A 28 -2.82 -8.63 17.37
C HIS A 28 -1.75 -9.47 16.68
N THR A 29 -2.17 -10.23 15.68
CA THR A 29 -1.29 -11.04 14.84
C THR A 29 -1.13 -10.38 13.47
N SER A 30 0.11 -10.18 13.04
CA SER A 30 0.43 -9.48 11.80
C SER A 30 1.85 -9.81 11.36
N ARG A 31 2.06 -9.99 10.04
CA ARG A 31 3.38 -10.21 9.44
C ARG A 31 4.42 -9.11 9.73
N MET A 32 3.97 -7.95 10.23
CA MET A 32 4.85 -6.84 10.60
C MET A 32 5.56 -7.07 11.94
N TYR A 33 5.17 -8.09 12.70
CA TYR A 33 5.85 -8.51 13.93
C TYR A 33 6.83 -9.66 13.63
N PRO A 34 7.91 -9.81 14.42
CA PRO A 34 8.90 -10.87 14.21
C PRO A 34 8.29 -12.27 14.25
N ALA A 35 8.73 -13.14 13.34
CA ALA A 35 8.27 -14.52 13.24
C ALA A 35 8.61 -15.35 14.49
N GLU A 36 9.74 -15.07 15.12
CA GLU A 36 10.18 -15.64 16.41
C GLU A 36 9.15 -15.44 17.53
N THR A 37 8.34 -14.38 17.49
CA THR A 37 7.25 -14.12 18.45
C THR A 37 5.88 -14.59 17.93
N GLY A 38 5.87 -15.50 16.96
CA GLY A 38 4.66 -15.98 16.30
C GLY A 38 3.88 -14.87 15.59
N CYS A 39 4.56 -13.82 15.13
CA CYS A 39 3.96 -12.64 14.51
C CYS A 39 2.86 -12.00 15.39
N THR A 40 2.94 -12.13 16.72
CA THR A 40 1.85 -11.76 17.63
C THR A 40 2.39 -10.93 18.80
N THR A 41 1.62 -9.92 19.22
CA THR A 41 1.91 -9.14 20.43
C THR A 41 0.62 -8.65 21.07
N LEU A 42 0.73 -8.10 22.28
CA LEU A 42 -0.30 -7.32 22.92
C LEU A 42 -0.19 -5.85 22.50
N VAL A 43 -1.28 -5.29 21.99
CA VAL A 43 -1.34 -3.89 21.57
C VAL A 43 -2.39 -3.10 22.34
N MET A 44 -2.10 -1.84 22.60
CA MET A 44 -3.06 -0.87 23.13
C MET A 44 -3.65 -0.05 21.98
N PRO A 45 -4.97 -0.07 21.75
CA PRO A 45 -5.63 0.85 20.82
C PRO A 45 -5.47 2.28 21.32
N LEU A 46 -4.93 3.18 20.50
CA LEU A 46 -4.73 4.59 20.85
C LEU A 46 -5.88 5.45 20.33
N ILE A 47 -6.00 5.56 19.00
CA ILE A 47 -6.91 6.53 18.37
C ILE A 47 -7.16 6.15 16.91
N THR A 48 -8.30 6.57 16.34
CA THR A 48 -8.54 6.48 14.90
C THR A 48 -7.65 7.46 14.12
N GLU A 49 -7.15 7.04 12.96
CA GLU A 49 -6.43 7.97 12.06
C GLU A 49 -7.37 9.07 11.54
N LEU A 50 -6.88 10.32 11.48
CA LEU A 50 -7.69 11.50 11.13
C LEU A 50 -8.36 11.40 9.75
N ARG A 51 -7.62 10.95 8.73
CA ARG A 51 -8.11 10.84 7.33
C ARG A 51 -8.63 9.45 6.96
N ASN A 52 -8.59 8.48 7.87
CA ASN A 52 -8.97 7.10 7.58
C ASN A 52 -9.71 6.46 8.76
N SER A 53 -11.04 6.58 8.73
CA SER A 53 -11.92 5.99 9.75
C SER A 53 -11.91 4.46 9.81
N ASN A 54 -11.35 3.78 8.80
CA ASN A 54 -11.14 2.33 8.83
C ASN A 54 -9.79 1.95 9.45
N SER A 55 -9.08 2.89 10.07
CA SER A 55 -7.77 2.65 10.67
C SER A 55 -7.68 3.15 12.10
N VAL A 56 -7.12 2.30 12.96
CA VAL A 56 -6.85 2.59 14.36
C VAL A 56 -5.35 2.46 14.59
N LEU A 57 -4.74 3.50 15.14
CA LEU A 57 -3.37 3.46 15.61
C LEU A 57 -3.31 2.65 16.90
N VAL A 58 -2.40 1.69 16.95
CA VAL A 58 -2.16 0.85 18.12
C VAL A 58 -0.69 0.87 18.50
N TYR A 59 -0.41 0.80 19.79
CA TYR A 59 0.95 0.76 20.35
C TYR A 59 1.33 -0.67 20.73
N ASP A 60 2.54 -1.13 20.37
CA ASP A 60 3.08 -2.45 20.79
C ASP A 60 3.57 -2.40 22.24
N LEU A 61 2.83 -3.02 23.16
CA LEU A 61 3.09 -2.94 24.60
C LEU A 61 4.37 -3.66 25.05
N ARG A 62 5.06 -4.39 24.16
CA ARG A 62 6.40 -4.92 24.47
C ARG A 62 7.45 -3.82 24.60
N GLN A 63 7.20 -2.65 24.00
CA GLN A 63 8.19 -1.58 23.87
C GLN A 63 7.95 -0.49 24.91
N ASN A 64 9.00 -0.07 25.64
CA ASN A 64 8.89 0.98 26.64
C ASN A 64 8.45 2.31 25.99
N PRO A 65 7.31 2.92 26.39
CA PRO A 65 6.84 4.18 25.84
C PRO A 65 7.58 5.40 26.38
N GLU A 66 8.24 5.29 27.53
CA GLU A 66 8.87 6.42 28.24
C GLU A 66 9.75 7.32 27.36
N PRO A 67 10.63 6.80 26.47
CA PRO A 67 11.46 7.66 25.62
C PRO A 67 10.69 8.50 24.60
N PHE A 68 9.40 8.21 24.38
CA PHE A 68 8.56 8.86 23.37
C PHE A 68 7.53 9.81 23.96
N LEU A 69 7.20 9.68 25.25
CA LEU A 69 6.07 10.39 25.85
C LEU A 69 6.22 11.90 25.81
N GLU A 70 7.45 12.40 25.92
CA GLU A 70 7.72 13.84 25.95
C GLU A 70 8.11 14.40 24.57
N LEU A 71 8.24 13.55 23.54
CA LEU A 71 8.68 13.99 22.22
C LEU A 71 7.63 14.85 21.51
N GLU A 72 8.13 15.85 20.78
CA GLU A 72 7.31 16.69 19.91
C GLU A 72 6.83 15.95 18.66
N VAL A 73 5.76 16.44 18.06
CA VAL A 73 5.08 15.83 16.90
C VAL A 73 6.04 15.59 15.73
N ASP A 74 6.95 16.52 15.47
CA ASP A 74 7.95 16.45 14.40
C ASP A 74 8.90 15.28 14.62
N VAL A 75 9.41 15.14 15.84
CA VAL A 75 10.32 14.05 16.21
C VAL A 75 9.59 12.71 16.18
N LEU A 76 8.34 12.66 16.64
CA LEU A 76 7.51 11.45 16.55
C LEU A 76 7.25 11.03 15.11
N HIS A 77 7.02 11.98 14.20
CA HIS A 77 6.87 11.72 12.77
C HIS A 77 8.14 11.07 12.20
N ASP A 78 9.31 11.62 12.50
CA ASP A 78 10.57 11.07 12.01
C ASP A 78 10.83 9.68 12.60
N ARG A 79 10.55 9.48 13.89
CA ARG A 79 10.64 8.15 14.53
C ARG A 79 9.63 7.13 13.98
N LEU A 80 8.55 7.55 13.33
CA LEU A 80 7.57 6.65 12.71
C LEU A 80 7.99 6.19 11.31
N PHE A 81 8.54 7.10 10.50
CA PHE A 81 8.68 6.91 9.07
C PHE A 81 10.12 6.69 8.59
N THR A 82 11.12 7.01 9.40
CA THR A 82 12.52 6.62 9.14
C THR A 82 12.67 5.10 9.32
N ARG A 83 13.38 4.44 8.39
CA ARG A 83 13.64 3.01 8.51
C ARG A 83 14.55 2.77 9.70
N SER A 84 14.40 1.61 10.35
CA SER A 84 15.21 1.28 11.53
C SER A 84 16.72 1.30 11.25
N GLU A 85 17.13 0.95 10.03
CA GLU A 85 18.52 0.97 9.56
C GLU A 85 19.08 2.39 9.33
N ASP A 86 18.20 3.37 9.10
CA ASP A 86 18.56 4.76 8.84
C ASP A 86 18.47 5.63 10.11
N LEU A 87 18.03 5.06 11.25
CA LEU A 87 17.94 5.77 12.52
C LEU A 87 19.34 5.90 13.15
N PRO A 88 19.67 7.06 13.76
CA PRO A 88 20.92 7.23 14.49
C PRO A 88 21.10 6.20 15.62
N GLU A 89 22.34 5.90 15.96
CA GLU A 89 22.67 4.97 17.05
C GLU A 89 22.03 5.43 18.38
N GLY A 90 21.40 4.49 19.09
CA GLY A 90 20.63 4.78 20.32
C GLY A 90 19.21 5.29 20.09
N MET A 91 18.77 5.54 18.84
CA MET A 91 17.39 5.88 18.52
C MET A 91 16.59 4.64 18.11
N SER A 92 15.42 4.47 18.73
CA SER A 92 14.45 3.44 18.38
C SER A 92 13.27 4.02 17.60
N ARG A 93 12.70 3.21 16.71
CA ARG A 93 11.48 3.54 15.98
C ARG A 93 10.30 3.65 16.95
N LEU A 94 9.39 4.59 16.71
CA LEU A 94 8.15 4.67 17.49
C LEU A 94 7.31 3.41 17.23
N PRO A 95 6.97 2.61 18.26
CA PRO A 95 6.35 1.30 18.10
C PRO A 95 4.82 1.40 17.96
N VAL A 96 4.39 2.29 17.07
CA VAL A 96 2.99 2.51 16.71
C VAL A 96 2.74 2.01 15.30
N LYS A 97 1.61 1.33 15.11
CA LYS A 97 1.18 0.85 13.80
C LYS A 97 -0.29 1.11 13.55
N SER A 98 -0.64 1.12 12.28
CA SER A 98 -1.99 1.19 11.76
C SER A 98 -2.65 -0.19 11.70
N VAL A 99 -3.80 -0.37 12.36
CA VAL A 99 -4.67 -1.56 12.25
C VAL A 99 -5.89 -1.20 11.41
N LYS A 100 -5.96 -1.78 10.20
CA LYS A 100 -7.04 -1.52 9.26
C LYS A 100 -8.20 -2.49 9.46
N ILE A 101 -9.31 -2.01 10.04
CA ILE A 101 -10.48 -2.84 10.36
C ILE A 101 -11.20 -3.39 9.12
N ASN A 102 -11.00 -2.79 7.94
CA ASN A 102 -11.54 -3.26 6.66
C ASN A 102 -10.59 -4.21 5.90
N LYS A 103 -9.51 -4.67 6.53
CA LYS A 103 -8.52 -5.60 5.96
C LYS A 103 -8.38 -6.90 6.78
N CYS A 104 -9.47 -7.32 7.42
CA CYS A 104 -9.57 -8.56 8.18
C CYS A 104 -8.43 -8.74 9.22
N PRO A 105 -8.25 -7.80 10.15
CA PRO A 105 -7.15 -7.89 11.12
C PRO A 105 -7.38 -9.09 12.06
N ALA A 106 -6.33 -9.85 12.32
CA ALA A 106 -6.35 -10.95 13.29
C ALA A 106 -6.20 -10.38 14.70
N LEU A 107 -7.33 -10.22 15.40
CA LEU A 107 -7.40 -9.70 16.75
C LEU A 107 -7.97 -10.77 17.69
N ALA A 108 -7.53 -10.79 18.94
CA ALA A 108 -8.14 -11.63 19.97
C ALA A 108 -8.07 -10.93 21.33
N PRO A 109 -8.99 -11.22 22.26
CA PRO A 109 -8.93 -10.61 23.57
C PRO A 109 -7.73 -11.17 24.37
N ARG A 110 -7.19 -10.38 25.28
CA ARG A 110 -6.02 -10.75 26.10
C ARG A 110 -6.16 -12.10 26.80
N ASN A 111 -7.36 -12.46 27.26
CA ASN A 111 -7.63 -13.72 27.96
C ASN A 111 -7.48 -14.98 27.08
N THR A 112 -7.15 -14.82 25.79
CA THR A 112 -6.80 -15.94 24.90
C THR A 112 -5.37 -16.43 25.15
N LEU A 113 -4.54 -15.66 25.85
CA LEU A 113 -3.20 -16.09 26.27
C LEU A 113 -3.30 -17.10 27.42
N ASP A 114 -2.86 -18.33 27.16
CA ASP A 114 -2.48 -19.30 28.18
C ASP A 114 -0.97 -19.29 28.42
N GLU A 115 -0.49 -20.04 29.43
CA GLU A 115 0.93 -20.11 29.78
C GLU A 115 1.81 -20.55 28.60
N ALA A 116 1.36 -21.55 27.85
CA ALA A 116 2.06 -22.04 26.67
C ALA A 116 2.15 -20.99 25.55
N ALA A 117 1.09 -20.20 25.34
CA ALA A 117 1.10 -19.10 24.38
C ALA A 117 2.04 -17.98 24.83
N ILE A 118 2.06 -17.63 26.12
CA ILE A 118 2.94 -16.60 26.69
C ILE A 118 4.41 -16.95 26.46
N GLU A 119 4.80 -18.18 26.79
CA GLU A 119 6.16 -18.69 26.56
C GLU A 119 6.50 -18.66 25.07
N ARG A 120 5.61 -19.19 24.23
CA ARG A 120 5.82 -19.28 22.77
C ARG A 120 5.98 -17.92 22.09
N ILE A 121 5.29 -16.88 22.55
CA ILE A 121 5.40 -15.53 21.97
C ILE A 121 6.40 -14.64 22.72
N ALA A 122 7.04 -15.18 23.77
CA ALA A 122 8.02 -14.50 24.62
C ALA A 122 7.53 -13.12 25.11
N ILE A 123 6.31 -13.06 25.65
CA ILE A 123 5.72 -11.80 26.14
C ILE A 123 5.84 -11.65 27.66
N ASP A 124 6.41 -10.54 28.11
CA ASP A 124 6.39 -10.12 29.51
C ASP A 124 5.09 -9.34 29.78
N LEU A 125 4.12 -9.99 30.44
CA LEU A 125 2.82 -9.40 30.75
C LEU A 125 2.93 -8.29 31.81
N ASP A 126 3.86 -8.39 32.76
CA ASP A 126 4.04 -7.38 33.79
C ASP A 126 4.62 -6.10 33.19
N ALA A 127 5.57 -6.23 32.25
CA ALA A 127 6.06 -5.09 31.46
C ALA A 127 4.95 -4.46 30.63
N CYS A 128 4.16 -5.27 29.92
CA CYS A 128 3.04 -4.78 29.14
C CYS A 128 2.03 -3.99 30.01
N ASP A 129 1.77 -4.46 31.24
CA ASP A 129 0.86 -3.79 32.16
C ASP A 129 1.43 -2.48 32.71
N ARG A 130 2.74 -2.40 32.95
CA ARG A 130 3.42 -1.13 33.29
C ARG A 130 3.32 -0.12 32.14
N HIS A 131 3.65 -0.55 30.92
CA HIS A 131 3.57 0.31 29.73
C HIS A 131 2.15 0.79 29.44
N TYR A 132 1.16 -0.10 29.59
CA TYR A 132 -0.26 0.24 29.44
C TYR A 132 -0.70 1.30 30.44
N LYS A 133 -0.34 1.17 31.72
CA LYS A 133 -0.65 2.19 32.75
C LYS A 133 0.00 3.53 32.42
N LEU A 134 1.26 3.51 31.99
CA LEU A 134 2.01 4.71 31.64
C LEU A 134 1.38 5.43 30.44
N LEU A 135 1.02 4.71 29.37
CA LEU A 135 0.31 5.29 28.22
C LEU A 135 -1.09 5.80 28.58
N SER A 136 -1.82 5.08 29.43
CA SER A 136 -3.16 5.48 29.88
C SER A 136 -3.15 6.77 30.70
N ALA A 137 -2.06 7.05 31.41
CA ALA A 137 -1.87 8.28 32.16
C ALA A 137 -1.48 9.49 31.27
N ASN A 138 -1.04 9.26 30.03
CA ASN A 138 -0.53 10.27 29.10
C ASN A 138 -1.42 10.38 27.85
N SER A 139 -2.66 10.82 28.02
CA SER A 139 -3.64 10.90 26.92
C SER A 139 -3.26 11.88 25.79
N ASP A 140 -2.48 12.91 26.10
CA ASP A 140 -1.97 13.90 25.14
C ASP A 140 -0.98 13.28 24.15
N PHE A 141 -0.23 12.26 24.57
CA PHE A 141 0.67 11.50 23.70
C PHE A 141 -0.10 10.88 22.53
N MET A 142 -1.31 10.35 22.77
CA MET A 142 -2.13 9.74 21.71
C MET A 142 -2.53 10.75 20.63
N GLN A 143 -2.82 11.99 21.03
CA GLN A 143 -3.14 13.08 20.10
C GLN A 143 -1.90 13.50 19.29
N ARG A 144 -0.73 13.61 19.94
CA ARG A 144 0.53 13.90 19.26
C ARG A 144 0.90 12.81 18.25
N VAL A 145 0.69 11.54 18.60
CA VAL A 145 0.87 10.41 17.67
C VAL A 145 -0.07 10.49 16.47
N ALA A 146 -1.35 10.85 16.67
CA ALA A 146 -2.29 11.03 15.56
C ALA A 146 -1.86 12.15 14.60
N GLN A 147 -1.41 13.28 15.16
CA GLN A 147 -0.90 14.41 14.37
C GLN A 147 0.38 14.03 13.63
N ALA A 148 1.30 13.31 14.27
CA ALA A 148 2.52 12.81 13.66
C ALA A 148 2.21 11.85 12.49
N TYR A 149 1.18 11.02 12.60
CA TYR A 149 0.74 10.13 11.52
C TYR A 149 0.10 10.87 10.33
N ASP A 150 -0.62 11.98 10.58
CA ASP A 150 -1.35 12.74 9.56
C ASP A 150 -0.48 13.69 8.74
N ARG A 151 0.72 14.04 9.21
CA ARG A 151 1.70 14.86 8.48
C ARG A 151 2.15 14.27 7.14
N ARG A 152 1.68 13.08 6.81
CA ARG A 152 1.84 12.44 5.52
C ARG A 152 1.17 13.25 4.40
N ALA A 153 1.93 14.15 3.78
CA ALA A 153 1.62 14.64 2.45
C ALA A 153 1.96 13.54 1.43
N PHE A 154 0.95 12.82 0.94
CA PHE A 154 1.14 12.06 -0.28
C PHE A 154 1.28 13.06 -1.42
N VAL A 155 2.39 13.01 -2.15
CA VAL A 155 2.48 13.66 -3.45
C VAL A 155 1.40 13.00 -4.32
N PRO A 156 0.44 13.77 -4.88
CA PRO A 156 -0.56 13.22 -5.79
C PRO A 156 0.12 12.44 -6.91
N ALA A 157 -0.49 11.35 -7.34
CA ALA A 157 0.07 10.59 -8.44
C ALA A 157 0.04 11.43 -9.72
N GLU A 158 1.21 11.61 -10.35
CA GLU A 158 1.30 12.28 -11.66
C GLU A 158 0.59 11.48 -12.76
N ASP A 159 0.63 10.14 -12.65
CA ASP A 159 -0.07 9.23 -13.56
C ASP A 159 -1.45 8.82 -12.99
N VAL A 160 -2.50 9.00 -13.80
CA VAL A 160 -3.87 8.59 -13.50
C VAL A 160 -4.00 7.10 -13.16
N GLU A 161 -3.09 6.24 -13.63
CA GLU A 161 -3.09 4.80 -13.30
C GLU A 161 -2.52 4.49 -11.91
N LEU A 162 -1.78 5.42 -11.33
CA LEU A 162 -1.26 5.34 -9.97
C LEU A 162 -2.17 6.08 -8.97
N ALA A 163 -3.07 6.92 -9.47
CA ALA A 163 -4.00 7.73 -8.69
C ALA A 163 -5.21 6.97 -8.11
N LEU A 164 -5.14 5.63 -7.95
CA LEU A 164 -6.27 4.82 -7.45
C LEU A 164 -6.75 5.26 -6.06
N TYR A 165 -5.83 5.73 -5.22
CA TYR A 165 -6.10 6.13 -3.84
C TYR A 165 -6.23 7.64 -3.64
N ASP A 166 -6.16 8.45 -4.71
CA ASP A 166 -6.25 9.92 -4.64
C ASP A 166 -7.68 10.42 -4.38
N GLY A 167 -8.66 9.52 -4.42
CA GLY A 167 -10.04 9.84 -4.08
C GLY A 167 -11.03 8.81 -4.63
N PHE A 168 -12.18 8.73 -3.97
CA PHE A 168 -13.30 7.93 -4.45
C PHE A 168 -14.06 8.67 -5.55
N LEU A 169 -14.54 7.91 -6.53
CA LEU A 169 -15.44 8.43 -7.56
C LEU A 169 -16.78 8.82 -6.96
N ASN A 170 -17.33 9.95 -7.42
CA ASN A 170 -18.69 10.36 -7.12
C ASN A 170 -19.72 9.40 -7.78
N ASP A 171 -20.96 9.44 -7.31
CA ASP A 171 -22.01 8.53 -7.79
C ASP A 171 -22.41 8.79 -9.26
N ALA A 172 -22.32 10.04 -9.74
CA ALA A 172 -22.61 10.37 -11.14
C ALA A 172 -21.64 9.69 -12.10
N ASP A 173 -20.34 9.75 -11.81
CA ASP A 173 -19.30 9.07 -12.57
C ASP A 173 -19.37 7.55 -12.43
N ARG A 174 -19.76 7.03 -11.26
CA ARG A 174 -20.02 5.59 -11.09
C ARG A 174 -21.10 5.09 -12.06
N ASN A 175 -22.17 5.85 -12.23
CA ASN A 175 -23.24 5.54 -13.19
C ASN A 175 -22.79 5.69 -14.65
N ARG A 176 -22.01 6.73 -14.98
CA ARG A 176 -21.42 6.90 -16.32
C ARG A 176 -20.50 5.73 -16.68
N LEU A 177 -19.69 5.24 -15.74
CA LEU A 177 -18.82 4.08 -15.96
C LEU A 177 -19.59 2.78 -16.23
N ALA A 178 -20.81 2.63 -15.72
CA ALA A 178 -21.66 1.51 -16.11
C ALA A 178 -22.05 1.58 -17.59
N ARG A 179 -22.35 2.79 -18.10
CA ARG A 179 -22.62 3.02 -19.53
C ARG A 179 -21.37 2.79 -20.39
N VAL A 180 -20.20 3.22 -19.93
CA VAL A 180 -18.91 2.94 -20.60
C VAL A 180 -18.73 1.44 -20.79
N ARG A 181 -18.85 0.64 -19.71
CA ARG A 181 -18.67 -0.83 -19.80
C ARG A 181 -19.69 -1.53 -20.70
N ALA A 182 -20.87 -0.93 -20.89
CA ALA A 182 -21.93 -1.48 -21.76
C ALA A 182 -21.84 -0.98 -23.22
N ALA A 183 -21.00 0.00 -23.51
CA ALA A 183 -20.87 0.58 -24.84
C ALA A 183 -20.02 -0.32 -25.74
N SER A 184 -20.33 -0.34 -27.05
CA SER A 184 -19.46 -0.97 -28.04
C SER A 184 -18.19 -0.14 -28.24
N PRO A 185 -17.10 -0.72 -28.78
CA PRO A 185 -15.85 0.01 -29.04
C PRO A 185 -16.06 1.28 -29.89
N GLN A 186 -16.93 1.22 -30.90
CA GLN A 186 -17.26 2.37 -31.75
C GLN A 186 -18.01 3.47 -30.98
N LYS A 187 -18.89 3.09 -30.04
CA LYS A 187 -19.57 4.04 -29.16
C LYS A 187 -18.60 4.65 -28.15
N LEU A 188 -17.64 3.88 -27.64
CA LEU A 188 -16.58 4.41 -26.77
C LEU A 188 -15.74 5.48 -27.47
N ALA A 189 -15.49 5.33 -28.77
CA ALA A 189 -14.74 6.30 -29.56
C ALA A 189 -15.51 7.59 -29.90
N SER A 190 -16.83 7.51 -30.00
CA SER A 190 -17.67 8.63 -30.48
C SER A 190 -18.50 9.33 -29.39
N THR A 191 -18.61 8.74 -28.20
CA THR A 191 -19.45 9.27 -27.12
C THR A 191 -18.64 10.09 -26.12
N ASP A 192 -19.06 11.33 -25.88
CA ASP A 192 -18.60 12.08 -24.71
C ASP A 192 -19.42 11.71 -23.47
N PHE A 193 -18.75 11.09 -22.50
CA PHE A 193 -19.37 10.65 -21.24
C PHE A 193 -19.46 11.75 -20.18
N ASN A 194 -18.85 12.92 -20.40
CA ASN A 194 -18.91 14.09 -19.51
C ASN A 194 -18.55 13.77 -18.05
N PHE A 195 -17.37 13.19 -17.82
CA PHE A 195 -16.89 12.85 -16.48
C PHE A 195 -16.62 14.09 -15.62
N GLN A 196 -16.89 14.00 -14.31
CA GLN A 196 -16.50 15.04 -13.35
C GLN A 196 -15.09 14.80 -12.79
N ASP A 197 -14.75 13.54 -12.55
CA ASP A 197 -13.42 13.15 -12.12
C ASP A 197 -12.40 13.28 -13.27
N LYS A 198 -11.38 14.11 -13.04
CA LYS A 198 -10.35 14.47 -14.03
C LYS A 198 -9.49 13.27 -14.48
N ARG A 199 -9.48 12.16 -13.72
CA ARG A 199 -8.72 10.94 -14.07
C ARG A 199 -9.40 10.15 -15.19
N LEU A 200 -10.73 10.20 -15.26
CA LEU A 200 -11.52 9.30 -16.10
C LEU A 200 -11.36 9.51 -17.61
N PRO A 201 -11.24 10.74 -18.14
CA PRO A 201 -10.99 10.94 -19.57
C PRO A 201 -9.72 10.23 -20.06
N GLU A 202 -8.62 10.37 -19.31
CA GLU A 202 -7.35 9.72 -19.64
C GLU A 202 -7.41 8.20 -19.47
N LEU A 203 -8.03 7.73 -18.38
CA LEU A 203 -8.23 6.28 -18.18
C LEU A 203 -9.08 5.66 -19.29
N LEU A 204 -10.11 6.35 -19.78
CA LEU A 204 -10.93 5.88 -20.90
C LEU A 204 -10.14 5.83 -22.21
N PHE A 205 -9.34 6.85 -22.49
CA PHE A 205 -8.45 6.88 -23.66
C PHE A 205 -7.49 5.68 -23.65
N ARG A 206 -6.76 5.45 -22.55
CA ARG A 206 -5.83 4.32 -22.43
C ARG A 206 -6.54 2.97 -22.44
N TYR A 207 -7.74 2.89 -21.87
CA TYR A 207 -8.57 1.69 -21.94
C TYR A 207 -8.93 1.35 -23.39
N ARG A 208 -9.37 2.32 -24.18
CA ARG A 208 -9.63 2.12 -25.61
C ARG A 208 -8.37 1.72 -26.37
N ALA A 209 -7.27 2.46 -26.20
CA ALA A 209 -6.04 2.25 -26.94
C ALA A 209 -5.44 0.85 -26.72
N ARG A 210 -5.56 0.29 -25.50
CA ARG A 210 -5.08 -1.07 -25.19
C ARG A 210 -5.96 -2.19 -25.73
N ASN A 211 -7.27 -1.99 -25.80
CA ASN A 211 -8.22 -3.07 -26.09
C ASN A 211 -8.73 -3.03 -27.54
N TRP A 212 -8.87 -1.84 -28.12
CA TRP A 212 -9.39 -1.61 -29.46
C TRP A 212 -8.62 -0.48 -30.18
N PRO A 213 -7.31 -0.66 -30.43
CA PRO A 213 -6.48 0.34 -31.10
C PRO A 213 -7.01 0.73 -32.49
N GLU A 214 -7.75 -0.16 -33.16
CA GLU A 214 -8.41 0.10 -34.45
C GLU A 214 -9.49 1.18 -34.38
N THR A 215 -9.96 1.53 -33.17
CA THR A 215 -10.94 2.59 -32.95
C THR A 215 -10.32 3.97 -32.71
N LEU A 216 -9.00 4.07 -32.71
CA LEU A 216 -8.29 5.33 -32.55
C LEU A 216 -8.23 6.07 -33.89
N SER A 217 -8.43 7.39 -33.84
CA SER A 217 -8.06 8.28 -34.94
C SER A 217 -6.54 8.34 -35.11
N ALA A 218 -6.06 8.85 -36.25
CA ALA A 218 -4.62 9.01 -36.49
C ALA A 218 -3.91 9.85 -35.42
N GLN A 219 -4.54 10.93 -34.95
CA GLN A 219 -4.02 11.78 -33.88
C GLN A 219 -3.97 11.04 -32.52
N GLU A 220 -5.02 10.28 -32.21
CA GLU A 220 -5.07 9.44 -31.00
C GLU A 220 -4.01 8.33 -31.03
N LEU A 221 -3.79 7.72 -32.19
CA LEU A 221 -2.76 6.70 -32.36
C LEU A 221 -1.37 7.30 -32.13
N GLN A 222 -1.04 8.45 -32.74
CA GLN A 222 0.23 9.13 -32.50
C GLN A 222 0.43 9.47 -31.01
N ARG A 223 -0.62 9.97 -30.35
CA ARG A 223 -0.60 10.25 -28.90
C ARG A 223 -0.35 8.97 -28.09
N TRP A 224 -0.99 7.85 -28.47
CA TRP A 224 -0.81 6.57 -27.80
C TRP A 224 0.60 6.02 -27.98
N GLU A 225 1.15 6.11 -29.19
CA GLU A 225 2.54 5.71 -29.48
C GLU A 225 3.54 6.50 -28.65
N GLN A 226 3.38 7.83 -28.58
CA GLN A 226 4.24 8.67 -27.73
C GLN A 226 4.20 8.25 -26.26
N PHE A 227 3.00 8.02 -25.72
CA PHE A 227 2.83 7.52 -24.34
C PHE A 227 3.48 6.14 -24.15
N ARG A 228 3.28 5.22 -25.11
CA ARG A 228 3.84 3.87 -25.07
C ARG A 228 5.36 3.91 -25.09
N CYS A 229 5.97 4.72 -25.96
CA CYS A 229 7.41 4.93 -26.03
C CYS A 229 7.96 5.48 -24.72
N GLN A 230 7.35 6.53 -24.16
CA GLN A 230 7.78 7.10 -22.89
C GLN A 230 7.72 6.09 -21.74
N ARG A 231 6.67 5.27 -21.70
CA ARG A 231 6.49 4.29 -20.64
C ARG A 231 7.42 3.08 -20.76
N VAL A 232 7.55 2.53 -21.96
CA VAL A 232 8.33 1.31 -22.23
C VAL A 232 9.82 1.62 -22.30
N CYS A 233 10.23 2.68 -23.00
CA CYS A 233 11.66 3.00 -23.17
C CYS A 233 12.24 3.68 -21.94
N ASN A 234 11.52 4.65 -21.35
CA ASN A 234 12.06 5.53 -20.31
C ASN A 234 11.58 5.17 -18.90
N GLY A 235 10.78 4.11 -18.73
CA GLY A 235 10.29 3.70 -17.42
C GLY A 235 9.39 4.72 -16.73
N MET A 236 8.67 5.55 -17.50
CA MET A 236 7.81 6.59 -16.94
C MET A 236 6.60 5.98 -16.20
N GLY A 237 6.44 6.34 -14.92
CA GLY A 237 5.25 6.06 -14.12
C GLY A 237 5.39 4.89 -13.15
N GLY A 238 5.67 5.19 -11.88
CA GLY A 238 5.67 4.20 -10.78
C GLY A 238 6.91 3.32 -10.76
N ASN A 239 6.78 2.08 -10.26
CA ASN A 239 7.86 1.08 -10.24
C ASN A 239 7.93 0.31 -11.58
N THR A 240 8.16 1.01 -12.69
CA THR A 240 8.34 0.42 -14.02
C THR A 240 9.80 0.42 -14.43
N LEU A 241 10.27 -0.66 -15.06
CA LEU A 241 11.60 -0.71 -15.67
C LEU A 241 11.54 -0.14 -17.09
N GLY A 242 12.47 0.74 -17.44
CA GLY A 242 12.72 1.08 -18.85
C GLY A 242 13.35 -0.10 -19.60
N LEU A 243 13.27 -0.11 -20.94
CA LEU A 243 13.84 -1.20 -21.76
C LEU A 243 15.32 -1.46 -21.48
N ASN A 244 16.12 -0.42 -21.22
CA ASN A 244 17.53 -0.59 -20.88
C ASN A 244 17.71 -1.35 -19.56
N GLU A 245 17.04 -0.91 -18.49
CA GLU A 245 17.09 -1.58 -17.17
C GLU A 245 16.52 -3.00 -17.22
N TYR A 246 15.49 -3.21 -18.04
CA TYR A 246 14.91 -4.52 -18.30
C TYR A 246 15.93 -5.49 -18.91
N SER A 247 16.62 -5.07 -19.98
CA SER A 247 17.67 -5.86 -20.63
C SER A 247 18.86 -6.13 -19.70
N GLU A 248 19.30 -5.12 -18.93
CA GLU A 248 20.35 -5.28 -17.92
C GLU A 248 19.95 -6.30 -16.85
N ARG A 249 18.70 -6.26 -16.38
CA ARG A 249 18.20 -7.21 -15.38
C ARG A 249 18.12 -8.64 -15.92
N ILE A 250 17.73 -8.82 -17.18
CA ILE A 250 17.78 -10.13 -17.86
C ILE A 250 19.23 -10.64 -17.90
N ALA A 251 20.18 -9.82 -18.34
CA ALA A 251 21.59 -10.20 -18.42
C ALA A 251 22.16 -10.60 -17.05
N GLN A 252 21.78 -9.89 -15.99
CA GLN A 252 22.17 -10.25 -14.62
C GLN A 252 21.56 -11.60 -14.20
N LEU A 253 20.26 -11.80 -14.41
CA LEU A 253 19.56 -13.04 -14.05
C LEU A 253 20.10 -14.26 -14.78
N ARG A 254 20.54 -14.09 -16.04
CA ARG A 254 21.21 -15.16 -16.81
C ARG A 254 22.48 -15.65 -16.13
N LYS A 255 23.25 -14.75 -15.50
CA LYS A 255 24.46 -15.11 -14.72
C LYS A 255 24.09 -15.75 -13.39
N GLU A 256 23.12 -15.18 -12.67
CA GLU A 256 22.69 -15.69 -11.35
C GLU A 256 22.04 -17.09 -11.41
N ARG A 257 21.44 -17.44 -12.55
CA ARG A 257 20.71 -18.70 -12.78
C ARG A 257 21.41 -19.60 -13.78
N GLU A 258 22.74 -19.54 -13.84
CA GLU A 258 23.52 -20.40 -14.72
C GLU A 258 23.23 -21.88 -14.43
N GLY A 259 22.98 -22.66 -15.48
CA GLY A 259 22.62 -24.08 -15.38
C GLY A 259 21.13 -24.39 -15.18
N ASP A 260 20.29 -23.40 -14.84
CA ASP A 260 18.83 -23.59 -14.76
C ASP A 260 18.19 -23.47 -16.16
N ARG A 261 17.76 -24.61 -16.70
CA ARG A 261 17.17 -24.70 -18.05
C ARG A 261 15.83 -23.99 -18.17
N GLU A 262 14.98 -24.04 -17.15
CA GLU A 262 13.67 -23.40 -17.19
C GLU A 262 13.81 -21.89 -17.05
N ALA A 263 14.69 -21.43 -16.15
CA ALA A 263 15.00 -20.01 -16.04
C ALA A 263 15.53 -19.46 -17.37
N ARG A 264 16.45 -20.18 -18.03
CA ARG A 264 17.00 -19.77 -19.32
C ARG A 264 15.92 -19.63 -20.39
N ARG A 265 15.02 -20.61 -20.52
CA ARG A 265 13.90 -20.58 -21.47
C ARG A 265 12.99 -19.36 -21.24
N CYS A 266 12.66 -19.06 -19.99
CA CYS A 266 11.88 -17.87 -19.65
C CYS A 266 12.63 -16.57 -19.99
N LEU A 267 13.93 -16.50 -19.70
CA LEU A 267 14.76 -15.33 -20.00
C LEU A 267 14.94 -15.11 -21.51
N ASP A 268 15.02 -16.17 -22.31
CA ASP A 268 15.03 -16.10 -23.78
C ASP A 268 13.72 -15.50 -24.31
N ALA A 269 12.57 -16.01 -23.85
CA ALA A 269 11.26 -15.48 -24.26
C ALA A 269 11.05 -14.02 -23.83
N LEU A 270 11.55 -13.64 -22.64
CA LEU A 270 11.49 -12.26 -22.15
C LEU A 270 12.35 -11.31 -22.98
N ASP A 271 13.52 -11.76 -23.43
CA ASP A 271 14.43 -10.99 -24.27
C ASP A 271 13.84 -10.78 -25.68
N GLU A 272 13.30 -11.84 -26.29
CA GLU A 272 12.58 -11.79 -27.57
C GLU A 272 11.38 -10.83 -27.50
N TRP A 273 10.59 -10.91 -26.43
CA TRP A 273 9.47 -9.99 -26.23
C TRP A 273 9.93 -8.54 -26.08
N GLY A 274 10.99 -8.29 -25.31
CA GLY A 274 11.57 -6.95 -25.16
C GLY A 274 12.05 -6.36 -26.50
N ALA A 275 12.70 -7.18 -27.34
CA ALA A 275 13.11 -6.79 -28.68
C ALA A 275 11.91 -6.41 -29.56
N SER A 276 10.80 -7.15 -29.50
CA SER A 276 9.58 -6.85 -30.27
C SER A 276 8.92 -5.51 -29.91
N LEU A 277 9.20 -4.97 -28.71
CA LEU A 277 8.70 -3.66 -28.27
C LEU A 277 9.62 -2.50 -28.70
N GLY A 278 10.91 -2.78 -28.93
CA GLY A 278 11.95 -1.80 -29.22
C GLY A 278 11.84 -1.11 -30.58
N ASP A 279 11.04 -1.65 -31.50
CA ASP A 279 10.69 -1.03 -32.79
C ASP A 279 9.90 0.29 -32.64
N CYS A 280 9.57 0.69 -31.41
CA CYS A 280 9.09 2.04 -31.10
C CYS A 280 10.07 3.18 -31.49
N ARG A 281 11.37 2.89 -31.71
CA ARG A 281 12.39 3.90 -32.04
C ARG A 281 12.42 4.31 -33.53
N THR A 282 11.70 3.64 -34.42
CA THR A 282 11.84 3.84 -35.89
C THR A 282 10.74 4.70 -36.52
N GLN A 283 9.84 5.30 -35.75
CA GLN A 283 8.80 6.20 -36.29
C GLN A 283 9.14 7.71 -36.23
N ASP A 284 10.37 8.08 -35.87
CA ASP A 284 10.87 9.46 -36.01
C ASP A 284 11.38 9.79 -37.43
N ASP A 285 11.35 8.85 -38.38
CA ASP A 285 11.74 9.08 -39.79
C ASP A 285 10.61 9.56 -40.71
N PHE A 286 9.41 9.85 -40.20
CA PHE A 286 8.34 10.50 -40.97
C PHE A 286 8.31 12.01 -40.71
N SER A 287 9.40 12.70 -41.08
CA SER A 287 9.44 14.14 -41.35
C SER A 287 10.66 14.48 -42.21
N GLY A 288 10.50 14.25 -43.51
CA GLY A 288 11.26 14.85 -44.60
C GLY A 288 10.29 15.27 -45.69
#